data_AF-A0A1Y5DWP6-F1
#
_entry.id   AF-A0A1Y5DWP6-F1
#
_cell.length_a   1.000
_cell.length_b   1.000
_cell.length_c   1.000
_cell.angle_alpha   90.00
_cell.angle_beta   90.00
_cell.angle_gamma   90.00
#
_symmetry.space_group_name_H-M   'P 1'
#
loop_
_entity.id
_entity.type
_entity.pdbx_description
1 polymer ?
#
loop_
_entity_poly.entity_id
_entity_poly.type
_entity_poly.pdbx_seq_one_letter_code
_entity_poly.pdbx_strand_id
1 'polypeptide(L)'
;MATKSHVQIELQAETVKLFDRYHKHTGTTPEAYITQLVEKTLPTVQAMVDAIDEASESPDKNIDVMELFARKMATESLEQKKQATAEPLTV
;
A
#
# COMPACT_ATOMS: atom_id res chain seq x y z
N MET A 1 -4.55 21.83 -7.88
CA MET A 1 -3.20 22.15 -8.39
C MET A 1 -2.32 20.94 -8.15
N ALA A 2 -1.65 20.39 -9.17
CA ALA A 2 -0.69 19.30 -8.96
C ALA A 2 0.65 19.90 -8.53
N THR A 3 0.77 20.24 -7.26
CA THR A 3 2.07 20.52 -6.64
C THR A 3 2.84 19.22 -6.59
N LYS A 4 3.94 19.10 -7.34
CA LYS A 4 4.91 18.02 -7.12
C LYS A 4 5.42 18.14 -5.69
N SER A 5 4.83 17.37 -4.78
CA SER A 5 5.30 17.22 -3.41
C SER A 5 6.41 16.16 -3.41
N HIS A 6 7.48 16.41 -2.65
CA HIS A 6 8.51 15.43 -2.37
C HIS A 6 8.56 15.20 -0.87
N VAL A 7 8.85 13.97 -0.46
CA VAL A 7 9.08 13.59 0.92
C VAL A 7 10.55 13.22 1.05
N GLN A 8 11.25 13.83 2.00
CA GLN A 8 12.60 13.43 2.37
C GLN A 8 12.52 12.49 3.57
N ILE A 9 13.15 11.33 3.46
CA ILE A 9 13.21 10.32 4.52
C ILE A 9 14.65 10.17 4.97
N GLU A 10 14.92 10.43 6.24
CA GLU A 10 16.21 10.14 6.86
C GLU A 10 16.22 8.71 7.38
N LEU A 11 17.16 7.90 6.88
CA LEU A 11 17.32 6.52 7.28
C LEU A 11 18.40 6.38 8.34
N GLN A 12 18.18 5.48 9.30
CA GLN A 12 19.21 5.10 10.25
C GLN A 12 20.36 4.38 9.54
N ALA A 13 21.58 4.52 10.07
CA ALA A 13 22.78 3.98 9.46
C ALA A 13 22.71 2.45 9.21
N GLU A 14 22.04 1.71 10.10
CA GLU A 14 21.85 0.27 9.94
C GLU A 14 20.93 -0.08 8.76
N THR A 15 19.87 0.70 8.55
CA THR A 15 18.95 0.58 7.41
C THR A 15 19.67 0.86 6.10
N VAL A 16 20.53 1.89 6.05
CA VAL A 16 21.34 2.20 4.86
C VAL A 16 22.26 1.02 4.52
N LYS A 17 22.97 0.47 5.50
CA LYS A 17 23.85 -0.70 5.30
C LYS A 17 23.07 -1.91 4.76
N LEU A 18 21.84 -2.12 5.20
CA LEU A 18 20.99 -3.19 4.70
C LEU A 18 20.59 -2.95 3.24
N PHE A 19 20.15 -1.73 2.90
CA PHE A 19 19.79 -1.41 1.53
C PHE A 19 20.99 -1.46 0.58
N ASP A 20 22.18 -1.07 1.00
CA ASP A 20 23.39 -1.22 0.19
C ASP A 20 23.67 -2.69 -0.16
N ARG A 21 23.50 -3.59 0.82
CA ARG A 21 23.62 -5.03 0.57
C ARG A 21 22.53 -5.53 -0.34
N TYR A 22 21.28 -5.12 -0.12
CA TYR A 22 20.15 -5.51 -0.95
C TYR A 22 20.37 -5.08 -2.40
N HIS A 23 20.75 -3.82 -2.62
CA HIS A 23 21.09 -3.27 -3.93
C HIS A 23 22.22 -4.07 -4.62
N LYS A 24 23.29 -4.43 -3.90
CA LYS A 24 24.36 -5.28 -4.46
C LYS A 24 23.86 -6.64 -4.98
N HIS A 25 22.81 -7.20 -4.35
CA HIS A 25 22.27 -8.50 -4.75
C HIS A 25 21.18 -8.40 -5.83
N THR A 26 20.39 -7.32 -5.85
CA THR A 26 19.19 -7.23 -6.71
C THR A 26 19.27 -6.17 -7.80
N GLY A 27 20.20 -5.23 -7.71
CA GLY A 27 20.23 -4.04 -8.57
C GLY A 27 19.17 -2.98 -8.20
N THR A 28 18.35 -3.22 -7.17
CA THR A 28 17.31 -2.27 -6.74
C THR A 28 17.88 -1.25 -5.76
N THR A 29 17.78 0.03 -6.10
CA THR A 29 18.20 1.12 -5.21
C THR A 29 17.22 1.28 -4.03
N PRO A 30 17.65 1.88 -2.90
CA PRO A 30 16.75 2.17 -1.79
C PRO A 30 15.51 2.97 -2.22
N GLU A 31 15.68 3.98 -3.08
CA GLU A 31 14.60 4.84 -3.58
C GLU A 31 13.60 4.04 -4.42
N ALA A 32 14.09 3.17 -5.31
CA ALA A 32 13.23 2.31 -6.12
C ALA A 32 12.43 1.34 -5.25
N TYR A 33 13.08 0.74 -4.24
CA TYR A 33 12.40 -0.15 -3.29
C TYR A 33 11.30 0.57 -2.51
N ILE A 34 11.60 1.74 -1.93
CA ILE A 34 10.65 2.52 -1.14
C ILE A 34 9.49 3.00 -2.03
N THR A 35 9.78 3.47 -3.24
CA THR A 35 8.74 3.90 -4.20
C THR A 35 7.78 2.75 -4.50
N GLN A 36 8.32 1.57 -4.83
CA GLN A 36 7.48 0.38 -5.08
C GLN A 36 6.68 -0.04 -3.86
N LEU A 37 7.24 0.09 -2.65
CA LEU A 37 6.54 -0.25 -1.42
C LEU A 37 5.36 0.70 -1.18
N VAL A 38 5.57 2.01 -1.39
CA VAL A 38 4.50 3.01 -1.31
C VAL A 38 3.41 2.69 -2.34
N GLU A 39 3.76 2.54 -3.61
CA GLU A 39 2.79 2.25 -4.69
C GLU A 39 1.95 0.99 -4.40
N LYS A 40 2.59 -0.09 -3.93
CA LYS A 40 1.90 -1.33 -3.57
C LYS A 40 0.99 -1.22 -2.37
N THR A 41 1.25 -0.27 -1.47
CA THR A 41 0.47 -0.07 -0.24
C THR A 41 -0.57 1.04 -0.36
N LEU A 42 -0.57 1.82 -1.44
CA LEU A 42 -1.58 2.86 -1.68
C LEU A 42 -3.03 2.36 -1.59
N PRO A 43 -3.42 1.19 -2.16
CA PRO A 43 -4.80 0.70 -2.03
C PRO A 43 -5.20 0.46 -0.58
N THR A 44 -4.29 -0.09 0.22
CA THR A 44 -4.50 -0.31 1.66
C THR A 44 -4.65 1.00 2.43
N VAL A 45 -3.84 2.01 2.11
CA VAL A 45 -3.98 3.35 2.71
C VAL A 45 -5.31 3.97 2.33
N GLN A 46 -5.73 3.86 1.05
CA GLN A 46 -7.03 4.37 0.59
C GLN A 46 -8.18 3.69 1.33
N ALA A 47 -8.19 2.35 1.41
CA ALA A 47 -9.23 1.61 2.11
C ALA A 47 -9.33 1.98 3.59
N MET A 48 -8.20 2.29 4.24
CA MET A 48 -8.18 2.77 5.61
C MET A 48 -8.78 4.17 5.74
N VAL A 49 -8.38 5.11 4.87
CA VAL A 49 -8.93 6.46 4.86
C VAL A 49 -10.44 6.43 4.63
N ASP A 50 -10.90 5.66 3.64
CA ASP A 50 -12.34 5.53 3.37
C ASP A 50 -13.11 4.94 4.57
N ALA A 51 -12.53 3.95 5.26
CA ALA A 51 -13.17 3.36 6.44
C ALA A 51 -13.26 4.37 7.61
N ILE A 52 -12.23 5.22 7.78
CA ILE A 52 -12.23 6.29 8.78
C ILE A 52 -13.27 7.35 8.43
N ASP A 53 -13.34 7.77 7.17
CA ASP A 53 -14.30 8.77 6.70
C ASP A 53 -15.75 8.26 6.88
N GLU A 54 -16.04 7.02 6.46
CA GLU A 54 -17.36 6.40 6.63
C GLU A 54 -17.78 6.25 8.10
N ALA A 55 -16.84 5.87 8.99
CA ALA A 55 -17.11 5.77 10.41
C ALA A 55 -17.37 7.15 11.04
N SER A 56 -16.65 8.17 10.58
CA SER A 56 -16.79 9.56 11.05
C SER A 56 -18.10 10.21 10.61
N GLU A 57 -18.65 9.80 9.47
CA GLU A 57 -19.95 10.26 8.96
C GLU A 57 -21.15 9.58 9.64
N SER A 58 -20.94 8.48 10.38
CA SER A 58 -21.98 7.77 11.14
C SER A 58 -21.63 7.62 12.64
N PRO A 59 -21.46 8.73 13.40
CA PRO A 59 -21.06 8.67 14.81
C PRO A 59 -22.05 7.90 15.70
N ASP A 60 -23.34 7.89 15.34
CA ASP A 60 -24.39 7.20 16.10
C ASP A 60 -24.39 5.67 15.94
N LYS A 61 -23.63 5.12 14.98
CA LYS A 61 -23.67 3.69 14.64
C LYS A 61 -22.58 2.85 15.28
N ASN A 62 -21.68 3.44 16.10
CA ASN A 62 -20.53 2.73 16.72
C ASN A 62 -19.82 1.79 15.73
N ILE A 63 -19.58 2.26 14.50
CA ILE A 63 -18.99 1.42 13.47
C ILE A 63 -17.48 1.29 13.76
N ASP A 64 -17.01 0.07 13.95
CA ASP A 64 -15.59 -0.21 14.15
C ASP A 64 -14.83 -0.06 12.82
N VAL A 65 -13.93 0.91 12.77
CA VAL A 65 -13.05 1.21 11.62
C VAL A 65 -12.29 -0.05 11.19
N MET A 66 -11.88 -0.90 12.13
CA MET A 66 -11.15 -2.13 11.83
C MET A 66 -12.02 -3.17 11.14
N GLU A 67 -13.31 -3.23 11.46
CA GLU A 67 -14.26 -4.14 10.81
C GLU A 67 -14.55 -3.69 9.37
N LEU A 68 -14.76 -2.39 9.15
CA LEU A 68 -14.94 -1.81 7.80
C LEU A 68 -13.70 -2.05 6.93
N PHE A 69 -12.52 -1.76 7.48
CA PHE A 69 -11.25 -1.98 6.79
C PHE A 69 -11.05 -3.45 6.42
N ALA A 70 -11.30 -4.38 7.35
CA ALA A 70 -11.18 -5.82 7.10
C ALA A 70 -12.13 -6.29 5.98
N ARG A 71 -13.37 -5.79 5.95
CA ARG A 71 -14.33 -6.11 4.87
C ARG A 71 -13.86 -5.58 3.51
N LYS A 72 -13.36 -4.34 3.44
CA LYS A 72 -12.84 -3.76 2.18
C LYS A 72 -11.64 -4.54 1.65
N MET A 73 -10.67 -4.86 2.51
CA MET A 73 -9.48 -5.64 2.14
C MET A 73 -9.82 -7.08 1.70
N ALA A 74 -10.82 -7.71 2.32
CA ALA A 74 -11.31 -9.01 1.90
C ALA A 74 -11.94 -8.97 0.50
N THR A 75 -12.69 -7.92 0.18
CA THR A 75 -13.27 -7.70 -1.16
C THR A 75 -12.17 -7.50 -2.21
N GLU A 76 -11.20 -6.63 -1.96
CA GLU A 76 -10.09 -6.40 -2.89
C GLU A 76 -9.24 -7.67 -3.11
N SER A 77 -8.99 -8.45 -2.05
CA SER A 77 -8.26 -9.73 -2.16
C SER A 77 -9.01 -10.75 -3.02
N LEU A 78 -10.35 -10.74 -3.00
CA LEU A 78 -11.17 -11.58 -3.87
C LEU A 78 -11.16 -11.08 -5.31
N GLU A 79 -11.10 -9.77 -5.54
CA GLU A 79 -11.00 -9.18 -6.88
C GLU A 79 -9.63 -9.42 -7.52
N GLN A 80 -8.54 -9.31 -6.75
CA GLN A 80 -7.19 -9.66 -7.21
C GLN A 80 -7.09 -11.14 -7.62
N LYS A 81 -7.73 -12.05 -6.86
CA LYS A 81 -7.80 -13.48 -7.22
C LYS A 81 -8.59 -13.71 -8.50
N LYS A 82 -9.67 -12.96 -8.73
CA LYS A 82 -10.47 -13.05 -9.96
C LYS A 82 -9.69 -12.54 -11.18
N GLN A 83 -8.91 -11.46 -11.04
CA GLN A 83 -8.06 -10.94 -12.10
C GLN A 83 -6.91 -11.90 -12.44
N ALA A 84 -6.27 -12.51 -11.43
CA ALA A 84 -5.21 -13.50 -11.63
C ALA A 84 -5.69 -14.82 -12.30
N THR A 85 -6.99 -15.08 -12.32
CA THR A 85 -7.59 -16.26 -12.98
C THR A 85 -8.11 -15.94 -14.39
N ALA A 86 -8.13 -14.66 -14.79
CA ALA A 86 -8.73 -14.19 -16.05
C ALA A 86 -7.73 -14.00 -17.20
N GLU A 87 -6.42 -14.22 -17.00
CA GLU A 87 -5.42 -14.26 -18.08
C GLU A 87 -5.07 -15.72 -18.42
N PRO A 88 -5.76 -16.38 -19.37
CA PRO A 88 -5.24 -17.58 -19.97
C PRO A 88 -4.06 -17.22 -20.89
N LEU A 89 -2.94 -17.91 -20.69
CA LEU A 89 -1.78 -17.94 -21.59
C LEU A 89 -2.23 -18.08 -23.06
N THR A 90 -2.17 -17.00 -23.83
CA THR A 90 -2.07 -17.10 -25.30
C THR A 90 -0.61 -17.37 -25.66
N VAL A 91 -0.34 -18.62 -26.03
CA VAL A 91 0.88 -19.06 -26.73
C VAL A 91 0.81 -18.62 -28.19
#